data_AF-A0A2V4VP18-F1
#
_entry.id   AF-A0A2V4VP18-F1
#
_cell.length_a   1.000
_cell.length_b   1.000
_cell.length_c   1.000
_cell.angle_alpha   90.00
_cell.angle_beta   90.00
_cell.angle_gamma   90.00
#
_symmetry.space_group_name_H-M   'P 1'
#
loop_
_entity.id
_entity.type
_entity.pdbx_description
1 polymer ?
#
loop_
_entity_poly.entity_id
_entity_poly.type
_entity_poly.pdbx_seq_one_letter_code
_entity_poly.pdbx_strand_id
1 'polypeptide(L)'
;MAMSKQEKDLRTEERRSKKWNETHKIINYINHKKCNRCNTYLPSTKEFFYQNKGNQIDGLNPCCVSCANLKQMKWHWENRDYYLKRKRKYNKHQRNTSEKWRQSEREHAKQQRLDGYYLSWQRKNPDKSRYYRGKRENKKHEITPKEWDECRQYFNFRCAYCGKTWEQNKLETKKDLHKDHLINDGRNDLKNCVPACAICNSSKGELSFNNWYNVDTHSSFLYERYYKIYLWIRYDYAKYIKRKRKLPKKD
;
A
#
# COMPACT_ATOMS: atom_id res chain seq x y z
N MET A 1 -28.41 9.05 -52.85
CA MET A 1 -29.31 8.06 -52.23
C MET A 1 -28.82 7.76 -50.81
N ALA A 2 -29.68 7.75 -49.81
CA ALA A 2 -29.29 7.39 -48.45
C ALA A 2 -28.97 5.89 -48.38
N MET A 3 -27.82 5.51 -47.84
CA MET A 3 -27.41 4.11 -47.71
C MET A 3 -28.39 3.33 -46.82
N SER A 4 -28.65 2.08 -47.20
CA SER A 4 -29.45 1.14 -46.43
C SER A 4 -28.79 0.83 -45.07
N LYS A 5 -29.59 0.34 -44.13
CA LYS A 5 -29.08 -0.10 -42.81
C LYS A 5 -28.05 -1.22 -42.94
N GLN A 6 -28.31 -2.19 -43.83
CA GLN A 6 -27.41 -3.31 -44.10
C GLN A 6 -26.05 -2.85 -44.63
N GLU A 7 -26.02 -1.90 -45.57
CA GLU A 7 -24.75 -1.33 -46.07
C GLU A 7 -23.97 -0.58 -44.99
N LYS A 8 -24.66 0.07 -44.04
CA LYS A 8 -24.01 0.75 -42.91
C LYS A 8 -23.40 -0.25 -41.93
N ASP A 9 -24.08 -1.36 -41.67
CA ASP A 9 -23.61 -2.41 -40.76
C ASP A 9 -22.39 -3.14 -41.36
N LEU A 10 -22.46 -3.52 -42.64
CA LEU A 10 -21.33 -4.12 -43.37
C LEU A 10 -20.09 -3.23 -43.35
N ARG A 11 -20.24 -1.94 -43.68
CA ARG A 11 -19.12 -0.97 -43.62
C ARG A 11 -18.55 -0.80 -42.21
N THR A 12 -19.35 -1.03 -41.18
CA THR A 12 -18.91 -0.97 -39.78
C THR A 12 -18.09 -2.20 -39.41
N GLU A 13 -18.52 -3.39 -39.83
CA GLU A 13 -17.78 -4.64 -39.65
C GLU A 13 -16.45 -4.64 -40.40
N GLU A 14 -16.43 -4.17 -41.64
CA GLU A 14 -15.20 -4.03 -42.43
C GLU A 14 -14.16 -3.15 -41.71
N ARG A 15 -14.59 -2.00 -41.18
CA ARG A 15 -13.70 -1.12 -40.40
C ARG A 15 -13.19 -1.78 -39.12
N ARG A 16 -14.03 -2.55 -38.43
CA ARG A 16 -13.64 -3.28 -37.22
C ARG A 16 -12.63 -4.36 -37.54
N SER A 17 -12.88 -5.16 -38.59
CA SER A 17 -11.99 -6.22 -39.06
C SER A 17 -10.63 -5.68 -39.48
N LYS A 18 -10.61 -4.60 -40.29
CA LYS A 18 -9.36 -3.93 -40.68
C LYS A 18 -8.54 -3.49 -39.46
N LYS A 19 -9.19 -2.82 -38.50
CA LYS A 19 -8.51 -2.33 -37.30
C LYS A 19 -8.07 -3.45 -36.36
N TRP A 20 -8.82 -4.56 -36.30
CA TRP A 20 -8.39 -5.77 -35.60
C TRP A 20 -7.08 -6.28 -36.18
N ASN A 21 -7.01 -6.48 -37.51
CA ASN A 21 -5.83 -7.00 -38.19
C ASN A 21 -4.59 -6.10 -38.05
N GLU A 22 -4.77 -4.78 -37.93
CA GLU A 22 -3.68 -3.83 -37.66
C GLU A 22 -3.14 -3.92 -36.22
N THR A 23 -3.98 -4.30 -35.26
CA THR A 23 -3.68 -4.17 -33.83
C THR A 23 -3.54 -5.50 -33.09
N HIS A 24 -3.96 -6.61 -33.68
CA HIS A 24 -4.00 -7.93 -33.08
C HIS A 24 -3.28 -8.99 -33.91
N LYS A 25 -2.78 -10.03 -33.26
CA LYS A 25 -2.27 -11.24 -33.92
C LYS A 25 -2.35 -12.44 -32.98
N ILE A 26 -2.41 -13.64 -33.55
CA ILE A 26 -2.35 -14.89 -32.79
C ILE A 26 -0.88 -15.30 -32.68
N ILE A 27 -0.41 -15.54 -31.46
CA ILE A 27 0.93 -16.07 -31.16
C ILE A 27 0.73 -17.26 -30.24
N ASN A 28 1.20 -18.45 -30.63
CA ASN A 28 1.04 -19.68 -29.86
C ASN A 28 -0.42 -19.91 -29.42
N TYR A 29 -1.36 -19.78 -30.37
CA TYR A 29 -2.80 -19.94 -30.13
C TYR A 29 -3.45 -18.93 -29.17
N ILE A 30 -2.71 -17.90 -28.74
CA ILE A 30 -3.20 -16.83 -27.86
C ILE A 30 -3.34 -15.53 -28.65
N ASN A 31 -4.49 -14.87 -28.50
CA ASN A 31 -4.70 -13.53 -29.06
C ASN A 31 -3.84 -12.49 -28.34
N HIS A 32 -3.03 -11.77 -29.09
CA HIS A 32 -2.19 -10.68 -28.61
C HIS A 32 -2.57 -9.36 -29.25
N LYS A 33 -2.54 -8.29 -28.45
CA LYS A 33 -2.77 -6.91 -28.85
C LYS A 33 -1.49 -6.11 -28.80
N LYS A 34 -1.28 -5.24 -29.79
CA LYS A 34 -0.16 -4.29 -29.81
C LYS A 34 -0.45 -3.10 -28.91
N CYS A 35 0.46 -2.84 -27.97
CA CYS A 35 0.44 -1.60 -27.18
C CYS A 35 0.82 -0.41 -28.08
N ASN A 36 0.00 0.64 -28.12
CA ASN A 36 0.28 1.84 -28.93
C ASN A 36 1.34 2.79 -28.33
N ARG A 37 1.95 2.42 -27.19
CA ARG A 37 3.04 3.18 -26.55
C ARG A 37 4.39 2.49 -26.71
N CYS A 38 4.51 1.25 -26.26
CA CYS A 38 5.77 0.49 -26.36
C CYS A 38 5.87 -0.38 -27.63
N ASN A 39 4.81 -0.44 -28.45
CA ASN A 39 4.74 -1.24 -29.68
C ASN A 39 4.89 -2.75 -29.50
N THR A 40 4.91 -3.25 -28.26
CA THR A 40 4.97 -4.68 -27.91
C THR A 40 3.61 -5.36 -28.07
N TYR A 41 3.60 -6.59 -28.56
CA TYR A 41 2.42 -7.46 -28.56
C TYR A 41 2.34 -8.21 -27.23
N LEU A 42 1.23 -8.06 -26.52
CA LEU A 42 0.96 -8.70 -25.23
C LEU A 42 -0.38 -9.45 -25.29
N PRO A 43 -0.60 -10.48 -24.47
CA PRO A 43 -1.88 -11.17 -24.43
C PRO A 43 -3.03 -10.19 -24.24
N SER A 44 -4.09 -10.34 -25.04
CA SER A 44 -5.28 -9.47 -25.03
C SER A 44 -6.17 -9.74 -23.82
N THR A 45 -5.61 -9.61 -22.62
CA THR A 45 -6.27 -9.90 -21.34
C THR A 45 -6.26 -8.66 -20.44
N LYS A 46 -7.07 -8.71 -19.38
CA LYS A 46 -7.16 -7.62 -18.38
C LYS A 46 -5.90 -7.45 -17.53
N GLU A 47 -5.01 -8.44 -17.56
CA GLU A 47 -3.71 -8.39 -16.87
C GLU A 47 -2.76 -7.40 -17.57
N PHE A 48 -2.80 -7.37 -18.91
CA PHE A 48 -1.90 -6.53 -19.71
C PHE A 48 -2.55 -5.25 -20.21
N PHE A 49 -3.88 -5.18 -20.28
CA PHE A 49 -4.63 -4.01 -20.75
C PHE A 49 -5.84 -3.69 -19.86
N TYR A 50 -6.01 -2.42 -19.50
CA TYR A 50 -7.21 -1.98 -18.77
C TYR A 50 -8.48 -2.12 -19.62
N GLN A 51 -9.62 -2.39 -18.98
CA GLN A 51 -10.91 -2.38 -19.67
C GLN A 51 -11.26 -0.98 -20.19
N ASN A 52 -11.79 -0.94 -21.40
CA ASN A 52 -12.33 0.25 -22.04
C ASN A 52 -13.60 -0.12 -22.81
N LYS A 53 -14.76 0.08 -22.16
CA LYS A 53 -16.08 -0.23 -22.75
C LYS A 53 -16.40 0.58 -24.01
N GLY A 54 -15.71 1.69 -24.25
CA GLY A 54 -15.85 2.48 -25.47
C GLY A 54 -15.08 1.91 -26.66
N ASN A 55 -14.14 1.00 -26.44
CA ASN A 55 -13.43 0.33 -27.53
C ASN A 55 -14.29 -0.83 -28.08
N GLN A 56 -14.86 -0.59 -29.26
CA GLN A 56 -15.78 -1.52 -29.95
C GLN A 56 -15.09 -2.71 -30.63
N ILE A 57 -13.79 -2.89 -30.43
CA ILE A 57 -13.01 -3.98 -31.04
C ILE A 57 -12.89 -5.14 -30.05
N ASP A 58 -12.31 -4.87 -28.89
CA ASP A 58 -11.96 -5.87 -27.88
C ASP A 58 -12.32 -5.43 -26.45
N GLY A 59 -12.88 -4.23 -26.28
CA GLY A 59 -13.18 -3.68 -24.95
C GLY A 59 -11.95 -3.41 -24.09
N LEU A 60 -10.75 -3.33 -24.66
CA LEU A 60 -9.49 -3.11 -23.95
C LEU A 60 -8.84 -1.78 -24.35
N ASN A 61 -8.04 -1.19 -23.47
CA ASN A 61 -7.29 0.02 -23.80
C ASN A 61 -6.22 -0.25 -24.88
N PRO A 62 -5.89 0.73 -25.73
CA PRO A 62 -4.82 0.59 -26.72
C PRO A 62 -3.41 0.55 -26.11
N CYS A 63 -3.26 1.08 -24.89
CA CYS A 63 -2.02 1.12 -24.15
C CYS A 63 -2.02 0.02 -23.09
N CYS A 64 -0.88 -0.66 -22.91
CA CYS A 64 -0.73 -1.64 -21.84
C CYS A 64 -0.72 -0.98 -20.45
N VAL A 65 -0.98 -1.78 -19.43
CA VAL A 65 -1.00 -1.39 -18.02
C VAL A 65 0.34 -0.76 -17.61
N SER A 66 1.47 -1.35 -18.00
CA SER A 66 2.80 -0.83 -17.64
C SER A 66 3.05 0.58 -18.18
N CYS A 67 2.78 0.82 -19.46
CA CYS A 67 2.91 2.15 -20.06
C CYS A 67 1.91 3.16 -19.48
N ALA A 68 0.70 2.73 -19.12
CA ALA A 68 -0.29 3.58 -18.46
C ALA A 68 0.17 4.00 -17.06
N ASN A 69 0.74 3.07 -16.29
CA ASN A 69 1.31 3.33 -14.97
C ASN A 69 2.50 4.28 -15.06
N LEU A 70 3.44 4.04 -15.98
CA LEU A 70 4.59 4.93 -16.20
C LEU A 70 4.16 6.35 -16.54
N LYS A 71 3.14 6.50 -17.39
CA LYS A 71 2.56 7.82 -17.71
C LYS A 71 1.98 8.49 -16.46
N GLN A 72 1.23 7.75 -15.66
CA GLN A 72 0.64 8.26 -14.43
C GLN A 72 1.72 8.68 -13.43
N MET A 73 2.77 7.87 -13.24
CA MET A 73 3.90 8.18 -12.38
C MET A 73 4.62 9.46 -12.82
N LYS A 74 4.95 9.58 -14.12
CA LYS A 74 5.59 10.76 -14.68
C LYS A 74 4.74 12.01 -14.45
N TRP A 75 3.44 11.92 -14.73
CA TRP A 75 2.52 13.03 -14.48
C TRP A 75 2.49 13.44 -13.00
N HIS A 76 2.45 12.48 -12.07
CA HIS A 76 2.49 12.76 -10.63
C HIS A 76 3.80 13.42 -10.18
N TRP A 77 4.93 13.04 -10.78
CA TRP A 77 6.23 13.64 -10.50
C TRP A 77 6.28 15.09 -11.00
N GLU A 78 5.88 15.33 -12.25
CA GLU A 78 5.88 16.66 -12.87
C GLU A 78 4.84 17.60 -12.21
N ASN A 79 3.71 17.05 -11.74
CA ASN A 79 2.59 17.82 -11.16
C ASN A 79 2.50 17.66 -9.63
N ARG A 80 3.64 17.40 -8.98
CA ARG A 80 3.71 17.13 -7.54
C ARG A 80 3.06 18.24 -6.71
N ASP A 81 3.37 19.50 -7.00
CA ASP A 81 2.88 20.64 -6.23
C ASP A 81 1.38 20.88 -6.41
N TYR A 82 0.87 20.68 -7.64
CA TYR A 82 -0.55 20.69 -7.93
C TYR A 82 -1.29 19.62 -7.11
N TYR A 83 -0.76 18.39 -7.09
CA TYR A 83 -1.34 17.30 -6.32
C TYR A 83 -1.30 17.57 -4.81
N LEU A 84 -0.19 18.07 -4.28
CA LEU A 84 -0.06 18.45 -2.87
C LEU A 84 -1.07 19.56 -2.49
N LYS A 85 -1.25 20.57 -3.34
CA LYS A 85 -2.21 21.66 -3.14
C LYS A 85 -3.66 21.14 -3.14
N ARG A 86 -4.01 20.26 -4.08
CA ARG A 86 -5.33 19.61 -4.15
C ARG A 86 -5.59 18.70 -2.95
N LYS A 87 -4.60 17.89 -2.53
CA LYS A 87 -4.66 17.03 -1.34
C LYS A 87 -4.85 17.84 -0.06
N ARG A 88 -4.17 18.99 0.09
CA ARG A 88 -4.38 19.93 1.21
C ARG A 88 -5.81 20.45 1.26
N LYS A 89 -6.39 20.84 0.11
CA LYS A 89 -7.80 21.30 0.05
C LYS A 89 -8.79 20.19 0.42
N TYR A 90 -8.62 18.99 -0.12
CA TYR A 90 -9.46 17.83 0.22
C TYR A 90 -9.37 17.50 1.71
N ASN A 91 -8.15 17.42 2.27
CA ASN A 91 -7.93 17.15 3.69
C ASN A 91 -8.49 18.26 4.61
N LYS A 92 -8.50 19.53 4.16
CA LYS A 92 -9.10 20.64 4.92
C LYS A 92 -10.63 20.52 4.99
N HIS A 93 -11.27 20.21 3.87
CA HIS A 93 -12.71 19.96 3.82
C HIS A 93 -13.07 18.71 4.64
N GLN A 94 -12.28 17.65 4.50
CA GLN A 94 -12.43 16.44 5.30
C GLN A 94 -12.23 16.71 6.79
N ARG A 95 -11.26 17.55 7.22
CA ARG A 95 -11.05 17.87 8.65
C ARG A 95 -12.28 18.50 9.31
N ASN A 96 -12.98 19.41 8.64
CA ASN A 96 -14.17 20.07 9.18
C ASN A 96 -15.39 19.12 9.23
N THR A 97 -15.61 18.32 8.18
CA THR A 97 -16.62 17.25 8.18
C THR A 97 -16.25 16.15 9.19
N SER A 98 -14.96 15.89 9.35
CA SER A 98 -14.39 14.89 10.24
C SER A 98 -14.44 15.32 11.69
N GLU A 99 -14.41 16.60 12.05
CA GLU A 99 -14.53 16.98 13.47
C GLU A 99 -15.95 16.77 13.98
N LYS A 100 -16.96 17.26 13.24
CA LYS A 100 -18.38 16.99 13.56
C LYS A 100 -18.67 15.48 13.55
N TRP A 101 -18.17 14.76 12.55
CA TRP A 101 -18.30 13.31 12.48
C TRP A 101 -17.56 12.60 13.62
N ARG A 102 -16.32 13.01 13.96
CA ARG A 102 -15.55 12.47 15.10
C ARG A 102 -16.26 12.73 16.43
N GLN A 103 -16.91 13.88 16.59
CA GLN A 103 -17.69 14.19 17.78
C GLN A 103 -18.95 13.31 17.85
N SER A 104 -19.67 13.15 16.74
CA SER A 104 -20.82 12.25 16.64
C SER A 104 -20.43 10.79 16.92
N GLU A 105 -19.31 10.31 16.37
CA GLU A 105 -18.77 8.97 16.64
C GLU A 105 -18.40 8.78 18.12
N ARG A 106 -17.77 9.80 18.75
CA ARG A 106 -17.47 9.76 20.19
C ARG A 106 -18.73 9.66 21.03
N GLU A 107 -19.77 10.43 20.68
CA GLU A 107 -21.04 10.40 21.40
C GLU A 107 -21.76 9.07 21.17
N HIS A 108 -21.83 8.59 19.93
CA HIS A 108 -22.40 7.27 19.62
C HIS A 108 -21.67 6.14 20.34
N ALA A 109 -20.33 6.17 20.40
CA ALA A 109 -19.53 5.20 21.16
C ALA A 109 -19.71 5.33 22.68
N LYS A 110 -20.07 6.51 23.19
CA LYS A 110 -20.43 6.72 24.60
C LYS A 110 -21.82 6.15 24.88
N GLN A 111 -22.80 6.44 24.02
CA GLN A 111 -24.16 5.93 24.12
C GLN A 111 -24.16 4.39 24.10
N GLN A 112 -23.51 3.76 23.11
CA GLN A 112 -23.32 2.29 23.04
C GLN A 112 -22.68 1.62 24.27
N ARG A 113 -21.99 2.40 25.12
CA ARG A 113 -21.44 1.92 26.39
C ARG A 113 -22.45 2.07 27.53
N LEU A 114 -23.20 3.16 27.54
CA LEU A 114 -24.21 3.48 28.56
C LEU A 114 -25.44 2.56 28.45
N ASP A 115 -25.93 2.35 27.23
CA ASP A 115 -27.08 1.51 26.91
C ASP A 115 -26.76 0.00 26.97
N GLY A 116 -25.52 -0.37 27.27
CA GLY A 116 -25.09 -1.76 27.43
C GLY A 116 -25.00 -2.54 26.11
N TYR A 117 -25.19 -1.88 24.96
CA TYR A 117 -25.10 -2.53 23.66
C TYR A 117 -23.76 -3.25 23.48
N TYR A 118 -22.66 -2.59 23.81
CA TYR A 118 -21.32 -3.17 23.68
C TYR A 118 -21.14 -4.46 24.51
N LEU A 119 -21.64 -4.48 25.75
CA LEU A 119 -21.62 -5.67 26.61
C LEU A 119 -22.47 -6.80 26.03
N SER A 120 -23.66 -6.48 25.51
CA SER A 120 -24.56 -7.45 24.87
C SER A 120 -23.91 -8.06 23.62
N TRP A 121 -23.23 -7.24 22.81
CA TRP A 121 -22.51 -7.66 21.62
C TRP A 121 -21.35 -8.58 21.95
N GLN A 122 -20.55 -8.26 22.97
CA GLN A 122 -19.42 -9.09 23.42
C GLN A 122 -19.88 -10.47 23.88
N ARG A 123 -20.98 -10.54 24.65
CA ARG A 123 -21.58 -11.81 25.11
C ARG A 123 -22.09 -12.66 23.94
N LYS A 124 -22.69 -12.04 22.92
CA LYS A 124 -23.17 -12.73 21.70
C LYS A 124 -22.04 -13.09 20.72
N ASN A 125 -20.86 -12.46 20.83
CA ASN A 125 -19.72 -12.67 19.92
C ASN A 125 -18.42 -12.99 20.71
N PRO A 126 -18.40 -14.07 21.51
CA PRO A 126 -17.22 -14.42 22.31
C PRO A 126 -16.01 -14.76 21.43
N ASP A 127 -16.22 -15.41 20.28
CA ASP A 127 -15.16 -15.79 19.36
C ASP A 127 -14.46 -14.57 18.74
N LYS A 128 -15.24 -13.58 18.30
CA LYS A 128 -14.68 -12.31 17.79
C LYS A 128 -13.92 -11.56 18.88
N SER A 129 -14.45 -11.55 20.11
CA SER A 129 -13.77 -10.94 21.26
C SER A 129 -12.42 -11.60 21.55
N ARG A 130 -12.36 -12.94 21.48
CA ARG A 130 -11.12 -13.72 21.60
C ARG A 130 -10.15 -13.42 20.46
N TYR A 131 -10.64 -13.40 19.22
CA TYR A 131 -9.84 -13.04 18.03
C TYR A 131 -9.22 -11.64 18.14
N TYR A 132 -10.00 -10.63 18.50
CA TYR A 132 -9.48 -9.26 18.68
C TYR A 132 -8.49 -9.16 19.83
N ARG A 133 -8.70 -9.91 20.93
CA ARG A 133 -7.73 -9.99 22.02
C ARG A 133 -6.42 -10.59 21.54
N GLY A 134 -6.46 -11.71 20.81
CA GLY A 134 -5.29 -12.34 20.20
C GLY A 134 -4.51 -11.38 19.29
N LYS A 135 -5.21 -10.64 18.43
CA LYS A 135 -4.60 -9.61 17.57
C LYS A 135 -3.92 -8.47 18.36
N ARG A 136 -4.35 -8.17 19.59
CA ARG A 136 -3.70 -7.17 20.46
C ARG A 136 -2.49 -7.75 21.19
N GLU A 137 -2.57 -9.00 21.62
CA GLU A 137 -1.45 -9.72 22.23
C GLU A 137 -0.29 -9.87 21.23
N ASN A 138 -0.59 -10.19 19.96
CA ASN A 138 0.39 -10.22 18.86
C ASN A 138 1.06 -8.86 18.57
N LYS A 139 0.62 -7.77 19.21
CA LYS A 139 1.22 -6.43 19.06
C LYS A 139 1.96 -5.97 20.32
N LYS A 140 2.07 -6.81 21.34
CA LYS A 140 2.91 -6.54 22.51
C LYS A 140 4.36 -6.80 22.14
N HIS A 141 5.13 -5.73 21.97
CA HIS A 141 6.55 -5.84 21.64
C HIS A 141 7.37 -6.32 22.82
N GLU A 142 8.22 -7.31 22.57
CA GLU A 142 9.27 -7.80 23.49
C GLU A 142 10.59 -7.05 23.19
N ILE A 143 10.52 -5.71 23.20
CA ILE A 143 11.64 -4.83 22.84
C ILE A 143 11.84 -3.81 23.96
N THR A 144 13.00 -3.87 24.61
CA THR A 144 13.36 -2.91 25.66
C THR A 144 13.61 -1.51 25.08
N PRO A 145 13.51 -0.44 25.90
CA PRO A 145 13.81 0.92 25.44
C PRO A 145 15.20 1.07 24.81
N LYS A 146 16.21 0.38 25.36
CA LYS A 146 17.57 0.39 24.82
C LYS A 146 17.67 -0.31 23.46
N GLU A 147 17.09 -1.50 23.31
CA GLU A 147 17.04 -2.19 22.01
C GLU A 147 16.30 -1.36 20.96
N TRP A 148 15.25 -0.66 21.36
CA TRP A 148 14.54 0.25 20.48
C TRP A 148 15.39 1.45 20.05
N ASP A 149 16.15 2.04 20.98
CA ASP A 149 17.01 3.16 20.67
C ASP A 149 18.13 2.77 19.69
N GLU A 150 18.77 1.62 19.92
CA GLU A 150 19.79 1.04 19.02
C GLU A 150 19.21 0.78 17.61
N CYS A 151 17.97 0.30 17.53
CA CYS A 151 17.24 0.15 16.26
C CYS A 151 17.03 1.50 15.56
N ARG A 152 16.55 2.52 16.28
CA ARG A 152 16.39 3.87 15.72
C ARG A 152 17.73 4.43 15.25
N GLN A 153 18.79 4.27 16.03
CA GLN A 153 20.13 4.74 15.70
C GLN A 153 20.66 4.08 14.43
N TYR A 154 20.48 2.75 14.27
CA TYR A 154 20.87 2.04 13.05
C TYR A 154 20.19 2.63 11.79
N PHE A 155 18.94 3.06 11.91
CA PHE A 155 18.20 3.76 10.84
C PHE A 155 18.34 5.29 10.87
N ASN A 156 19.34 5.83 11.58
CA ASN A 156 19.62 7.27 11.68
C ASN A 156 18.40 8.09 12.13
N PHE A 157 17.62 7.56 13.08
CA PHE A 157 16.38 8.14 13.60
C PHE A 157 15.36 8.51 12.50
N ARG A 158 15.31 7.67 11.45
CA ARG A 158 14.40 7.84 10.31
C ARG A 158 13.50 6.62 10.14
N CYS A 159 12.36 6.84 9.49
CA CYS A 159 11.52 5.78 8.97
C CYS A 159 12.34 4.92 8.00
N ALA A 160 12.42 3.62 8.26
CA ALA A 160 13.14 2.65 7.46
C ALA A 160 12.65 2.60 6.01
N TYR A 161 11.36 2.91 5.78
CA TYR A 161 10.73 2.85 4.45
C TYR A 161 10.89 4.14 3.63
N CYS A 162 10.43 5.27 4.16
CA CYS A 162 10.38 6.52 3.39
C CYS A 162 11.51 7.51 3.74
N GLY A 163 12.32 7.23 4.77
CA GLY A 163 13.44 8.10 5.17
C GLY A 163 13.04 9.37 5.92
N LYS A 164 11.74 9.58 6.19
CA LYS A 164 11.23 10.67 7.02
C LYS A 164 11.86 10.63 8.42
N THR A 165 12.35 11.76 8.92
CA THR A 165 12.97 11.82 10.24
C THR A 165 11.93 11.70 11.35
N TRP A 166 12.39 11.31 12.54
CA TRP A 166 11.58 11.31 13.75
C TRP A 166 10.97 12.69 14.04
N GLU A 167 11.72 13.78 13.88
CA GLU A 167 11.24 15.15 14.12
C GLU A 167 10.10 15.50 13.17
N GLN A 168 10.25 15.18 11.88
CA GLN A 168 9.22 15.40 10.87
C GLN A 168 7.95 14.60 11.19
N ASN A 169 8.08 13.34 11.60
CA ASN A 169 6.94 12.52 12.01
C ASN A 169 6.26 13.08 13.27
N LYS A 170 7.05 13.51 14.26
CA LYS A 170 6.55 14.09 15.52
C LYS A 170 5.83 15.41 15.28
N LEU A 171 6.33 16.27 14.40
CA LEU A 171 5.67 17.52 14.03
C LEU A 171 4.31 17.28 13.37
N GLU A 172 4.21 16.30 12.47
CA GLU A 172 2.97 16.02 11.73
C GLU A 172 1.92 15.26 12.55
N THR A 173 2.36 14.34 13.42
CA THR A 173 1.48 13.33 14.04
C THR A 173 1.42 13.42 15.56
N LYS A 174 2.30 14.22 16.17
CA LYS A 174 2.53 14.29 17.63
C LYS A 174 2.96 12.95 18.26
N LYS A 175 3.50 12.02 17.45
CA LYS A 175 3.96 10.70 17.88
C LYS A 175 5.40 10.42 17.45
N ASP A 176 6.07 9.53 18.18
CA ASP A 176 7.36 8.95 17.79
C ASP A 176 7.21 8.05 16.54
N LEU A 177 8.32 7.55 16.01
CA LEU A 177 8.31 6.45 15.05
C LEU A 177 7.72 5.20 15.71
N HIS A 178 6.95 4.46 14.93
CA HIS A 178 6.30 3.22 15.34
C HIS A 178 7.27 2.04 15.23
N LYS A 179 7.12 1.08 16.15
CA LYS A 179 7.74 -0.25 16.10
C LYS A 179 6.97 -1.12 15.10
N ASP A 180 7.28 -1.00 13.82
CA ASP A 180 6.55 -1.73 12.79
C ASP A 180 7.06 -3.16 12.64
N HIS A 181 6.12 -4.11 12.61
CA HIS A 181 6.43 -5.51 12.36
C HIS A 181 6.50 -5.76 10.85
N LEU A 182 7.60 -6.35 10.36
CA LEU A 182 7.69 -6.71 8.94
C LEU A 182 6.72 -7.84 8.59
N ILE A 183 6.68 -8.86 9.44
CA ILE A 183 5.78 -10.00 9.39
C ILE A 183 4.72 -9.79 10.46
N ASN A 184 3.46 -9.58 10.07
CA ASN A 184 2.38 -9.15 10.95
C ASN A 184 2.10 -10.14 12.11
N ASP A 185 2.12 -11.44 11.81
CA ASP A 185 1.99 -12.52 12.81
C ASP A 185 3.35 -13.18 13.09
N GLY A 186 4.42 -12.40 12.95
CA GLY A 186 5.78 -12.84 13.21
C GLY A 186 6.20 -12.64 14.67
N ARG A 187 7.51 -12.61 14.90
CA ARG A 187 8.08 -12.39 16.25
C ARG A 187 7.79 -10.97 16.74
N ASN A 188 7.66 -10.82 18.06
CA ASN A 188 7.48 -9.52 18.72
C ASN A 188 8.79 -8.87 19.19
N ASP A 189 9.92 -9.52 18.90
CA ASP A 189 11.25 -9.06 19.28
C ASP A 189 11.88 -8.18 18.18
N LEU A 190 13.10 -7.70 18.45
CA LEU A 190 13.81 -6.79 17.57
C LEU A 190 14.10 -7.38 16.17
N LYS A 191 14.06 -8.71 16.03
CA LYS A 191 14.34 -9.40 14.75
C LYS A 191 13.27 -9.16 13.69
N ASN A 192 12.08 -8.73 14.09
CA ASN A 192 10.96 -8.49 13.18
C ASN A 192 10.50 -7.02 13.20
N CYS A 193 11.30 -6.13 13.80
CA CYS A 193 10.87 -4.76 14.07
C CYS A 193 11.78 -3.73 13.41
N VAL A 194 11.17 -2.71 12.78
CA VAL A 194 11.87 -1.54 12.22
C VAL A 194 11.14 -0.24 12.59
N PRO A 195 11.83 0.92 12.56
CA PRO A 195 11.20 2.21 12.76
C PRO A 195 10.40 2.65 11.54
N ALA A 196 9.13 2.98 11.74
CA ALA A 196 8.24 3.46 10.68
C ALA A 196 7.53 4.75 11.09
N CYS A 197 7.34 5.67 10.14
CA CYS A 197 6.46 6.81 10.37
C CYS A 197 5.00 6.36 10.43
N ALA A 198 4.10 7.17 11.01
CA ALA A 198 2.69 6.80 11.18
C ALA A 198 2.00 6.50 9.83
N ILE A 199 2.40 7.22 8.77
CA ILE A 199 1.85 7.06 7.42
C ILE A 199 2.24 5.70 6.83
N CYS A 200 3.53 5.34 6.88
CA CYS A 200 4.02 4.06 6.36
C CYS A 200 3.47 2.89 7.17
N ASN A 201 3.52 2.96 8.50
CA ASN A 201 2.97 1.93 9.37
C ASN A 201 1.48 1.69 9.11
N SER A 202 0.70 2.76 9.00
CA SER A 202 -0.72 2.66 8.70
C SER A 202 -1.00 2.17 7.28
N SER A 203 -0.18 2.57 6.30
CA SER A 203 -0.35 2.16 4.90
C SER A 203 0.03 0.69 4.68
N LYS A 204 1.01 0.18 5.43
CA LYS A 204 1.40 -1.24 5.40
C LYS A 204 0.30 -2.11 5.99
N GLY A 205 -0.19 -1.75 7.17
CA GLY A 205 -1.22 -2.53 7.86
C GLY A 205 -0.78 -3.99 8.05
N GLU A 206 -1.57 -4.93 7.52
CA GLU A 206 -1.31 -6.37 7.63
C GLU A 206 -0.53 -6.95 6.42
N LEU A 207 -0.20 -6.12 5.42
CA LEU A 207 0.53 -6.57 4.25
C LEU A 207 1.96 -7.00 4.62
N SER A 208 2.46 -8.04 3.94
CA SER A 208 3.84 -8.48 4.09
C SER A 208 4.80 -7.40 3.57
N PHE A 209 5.98 -7.31 4.19
CA PHE A 209 7.00 -6.34 3.80
C PHE A 209 7.29 -6.32 2.29
N ASN A 210 7.52 -7.49 1.68
CA ASN A 210 7.84 -7.57 0.24
C ASN A 210 6.67 -7.16 -0.66
N ASN A 211 5.43 -7.51 -0.27
CA ASN A 211 4.25 -7.17 -1.07
C ASN A 211 3.92 -5.68 -0.95
N TRP A 212 4.25 -5.05 0.18
CA TRP A 212 3.94 -3.64 0.42
C TRP A 212 5.07 -2.67 0.07
N TYR A 213 6.33 -3.06 0.26
CA TYR A 213 7.49 -2.20 0.01
C TYR A 213 8.29 -2.67 -1.20
N ASN A 214 7.75 -2.42 -2.39
CA ASN A 214 8.39 -2.66 -3.68
C ASN A 214 8.16 -1.47 -4.64
N VAL A 215 8.73 -1.57 -5.84
CA VAL A 215 8.69 -0.52 -6.87
C VAL A 215 7.26 -0.16 -7.30
N ASP A 216 6.32 -1.12 -7.24
CA ASP A 216 4.96 -0.94 -7.73
C ASP A 216 4.02 -0.38 -6.65
N THR A 217 4.26 -0.72 -5.38
CA THR A 217 3.30 -0.45 -4.29
C THR A 217 3.69 0.71 -3.38
N HIS A 218 4.95 1.14 -3.37
CA HIS A 218 5.41 2.20 -2.48
C HIS A 218 6.22 3.30 -3.20
N SER A 219 5.65 4.50 -3.30
CA SER A 219 6.22 5.63 -4.05
C SER A 219 7.58 6.14 -3.58
N SER A 220 8.01 5.78 -2.37
CA SER A 220 9.35 6.11 -1.83
C SER A 220 10.28 4.89 -1.72
N PHE A 221 9.99 3.82 -2.47
CA PHE A 221 10.84 2.65 -2.53
C PHE A 221 12.26 3.02 -2.98
N LEU A 222 13.26 2.50 -2.27
CA LEU A 222 14.66 2.57 -2.64
C LEU A 222 15.30 1.22 -2.30
N TYR A 223 16.07 0.67 -3.23
CA TYR A 223 16.71 -0.65 -3.05
C TYR A 223 17.67 -0.64 -1.85
N GLU A 224 18.37 0.46 -1.60
CA GLU A 224 19.28 0.62 -0.47
C GLU A 224 18.54 0.52 0.87
N ARG A 225 17.32 1.06 0.96
CA ARG A 225 16.48 0.95 2.15
C ARG A 225 15.96 -0.46 2.33
N TYR A 226 15.48 -1.07 1.23
CA TYR A 226 15.06 -2.47 1.24
C TYR A 226 16.17 -3.38 1.75
N TYR A 227 17.37 -3.23 1.18
CA TYR A 227 18.54 -4.02 1.54
C TYR A 227 18.99 -3.76 2.98
N LYS A 228 18.98 -2.50 3.44
CA LYS A 228 19.27 -2.15 4.83
C LYS A 228 18.29 -2.78 5.82
N ILE A 229 16.99 -2.79 5.48
CA ILE A 229 15.96 -3.50 6.26
C ILE A 229 16.24 -5.00 6.28
N TYR A 230 16.56 -5.59 5.12
CA TYR A 230 16.91 -7.01 5.02
C TYR A 230 18.12 -7.38 5.90
N LEU A 231 19.19 -6.58 5.83
CA LEU A 231 20.40 -6.77 6.66
C LEU A 231 20.09 -6.66 8.15
N TRP A 232 19.28 -5.67 8.55
CA TRP A 232 18.83 -5.51 9.92
C TRP A 232 18.18 -6.77 10.46
N ILE A 233 17.18 -7.28 9.73
CA ILE A 233 16.31 -8.38 10.14
C ILE A 233 17.02 -9.73 10.14
N ARG A 234 17.99 -9.92 9.23
CA ARG A 234 18.73 -11.18 9.11
C ARG A 234 19.96 -11.23 10.00
N TYR A 235 20.70 -10.14 10.11
CA TYR A 235 22.06 -10.16 10.63
C TYR A 235 22.32 -9.10 11.70
N ASP A 236 22.07 -7.82 11.38
CA ASP A 236 22.61 -6.72 12.19
C ASP A 236 21.95 -6.58 13.56
N TYR A 237 20.66 -6.91 13.71
CA TYR A 237 19.97 -6.86 15.00
C TYR A 237 20.74 -7.63 16.09
N ALA A 238 21.43 -8.72 15.73
CA ALA A 238 22.07 -9.61 16.68
C ALA A 238 23.22 -8.94 17.43
N LYS A 239 23.89 -7.96 16.81
CA LYS A 239 24.94 -7.15 17.45
C LYS A 239 24.39 -6.38 18.67
N TYR A 240 23.13 -6.00 18.61
CA TYR A 240 22.45 -5.17 19.60
C TYR A 240 21.72 -5.99 20.69
N ILE A 241 21.42 -7.27 20.42
CA ILE A 241 20.88 -8.20 21.42
C ILE A 241 22.01 -8.86 22.26
N LYS A 242 23.20 -9.10 21.67
CA LYS A 242 24.30 -9.88 22.31
C LYS A 242 24.98 -9.21 23.51
N ARG A 243 24.73 -7.93 23.80
CA ARG A 243 25.26 -7.24 25.00
C ARG A 243 24.73 -7.81 26.33
N LYS A 244 23.74 -8.73 26.32
CA LYS A 244 23.16 -9.35 27.54
C LYS A 244 23.76 -10.71 27.96
N ARG A 245 24.57 -11.39 27.14
CA ARG A 245 25.07 -12.75 27.49
C ARG A 245 26.42 -12.80 28.22
N LYS A 246 26.99 -11.66 28.62
CA LYS A 246 28.25 -11.59 29.37
C LYS A 246 28.11 -10.71 30.62
N LEU A 247 27.42 -11.22 31.63
CA LEU A 247 27.76 -10.89 33.01
C LEU A 247 27.83 -12.24 33.74
N PRO A 248 29.03 -12.78 34.03
CA PRO A 248 29.13 -13.88 34.98
C PRO A 248 28.57 -13.39 36.32
N LYS A 249 27.80 -14.27 36.99
CA LYS A 249 27.43 -14.05 38.39
C LYS A 249 28.73 -13.83 39.16
N LYS A 250 28.82 -12.72 39.88
CA LYS A 250 29.81 -12.60 40.96
C LYS A 250 29.30 -13.51 42.06
N ASP A 251 29.97 -14.63 42.25
CA ASP A 251 29.96 -15.35 43.52
C ASP A 251 30.73 -14.51 44.57
#